data_AF-A0A445AU82-F1
#
_entry.id   AF-A0A445AU82-F1
#
_cell.length_a   1.000
_cell.length_b   1.000
_cell.length_c   1.000
_cell.angle_alpha   90.00
_cell.angle_beta   90.00
_cell.angle_gamma   90.00
#
_symmetry.space_group_name_H-M   'P 1'
#
loop_
_entity.id
_entity.type
_entity.pdbx_description
1 polymer ?
#
loop_
_entity_poly.entity_id
_entity_poly.type
_entity_poly.pdbx_seq_one_letter_code
_entity_poly.pdbx_strand_id
1 'polypeptide(L)' 'MNGPHKDDPTLTSFVQKLGYHALIKAFSGKGYLIGTPDGLKSPLSESFSARKSAIINVIVDSYASSESGRLQYKN' A
#
# COMPACT_ATOMS: atom_id res chain seq x y z
N MET A 1 -10.67 -27.58 8.49
CA MET A 1 -12.00 -27.30 7.90
C MET A 1 -11.79 -27.02 6.42
N ASN A 2 -12.26 -27.88 5.51
CA ASN A 2 -12.06 -27.74 4.06
C ASN A 2 -13.42 -27.53 3.37
N GLY A 3 -13.89 -26.28 3.32
CA GLY A 3 -15.07 -25.89 2.55
C GLY A 3 -14.71 -25.59 1.07
N PRO A 4 -15.70 -25.63 0.16
CA PRO A 4 -15.49 -25.56 -1.30
C PRO A 4 -14.97 -24.22 -1.84
N HIS A 5 -14.89 -23.17 -1.01
CA HIS A 5 -14.48 -21.81 -1.40
C HIS A 5 -13.15 -21.35 -0.76
N LYS A 6 -12.37 -22.28 -0.19
CA LYS A 6 -11.12 -21.95 0.52
C LYS A 6 -10.07 -21.23 -0.34
N ASP A 7 -10.13 -21.44 -1.66
CA ASP A 7 -9.19 -20.88 -2.64
C ASP A 7 -9.79 -19.64 -3.34
N ASP A 8 -11.03 -19.25 -2.99
CA ASP A 8 -11.69 -18.07 -3.53
C ASP A 8 -11.15 -16.82 -2.79
N PRO A 9 -10.58 -15.83 -3.50
CA PRO A 9 -10.13 -14.60 -2.86
C PRO A 9 -11.29 -13.94 -2.11
N THR A 10 -11.02 -13.40 -0.92
CA THR A 10 -12.02 -12.62 -0.19
C THR A 10 -12.51 -11.46 -1.04
N LEU A 11 -13.76 -11.02 -0.86
CA LEU A 11 -14.34 -9.88 -1.61
C LEU A 11 -13.46 -8.61 -1.54
N THR A 12 -12.73 -8.46 -0.43
CA THR A 12 -11.80 -7.37 -0.15
C THR A 12 -10.36 -7.63 -0.60
N SER A 13 -10.08 -8.82 -1.14
CA SER A 13 -8.77 -9.15 -1.70
C SER A 13 -8.45 -8.26 -2.88
N PHE A 14 -7.25 -7.70 -2.87
CA PHE A 14 -6.68 -6.97 -3.99
C PHE A 14 -5.46 -7.72 -4.54
N VAL A 15 -5.01 -7.36 -5.75
CA VAL A 15 -3.87 -8.03 -6.38
C VAL A 15 -2.59 -7.79 -5.56
N GLN A 16 -1.94 -8.88 -5.14
CA GLN A 16 -0.74 -8.83 -4.32
C GLN A 16 0.43 -8.20 -5.08
N LYS A 17 1.28 -7.44 -4.35
CA LYS A 17 2.52 -6.84 -4.85
C LYS A 17 2.34 -5.97 -6.11
N LEU A 18 1.19 -5.32 -6.25
CA LEU A 18 0.97 -4.40 -7.36
C LEU A 18 2.01 -3.28 -7.40
N GLY A 19 2.53 -3.04 -8.59
CA GLY A 19 3.56 -2.04 -8.86
C GLY A 19 2.98 -0.64 -9.06
N TYR A 20 2.23 -0.08 -8.11
CA TYR A 20 1.68 1.28 -8.24
C TYR A 20 2.73 2.35 -8.55
N HIS A 21 3.92 2.21 -7.97
CA HIS A 21 5.07 3.05 -8.26
C HIS A 21 5.49 3.04 -9.75
N ALA A 22 5.13 2.02 -10.52
CA ALA A 22 5.40 1.96 -11.96
C ALA A 22 4.41 2.83 -12.75
N LEU A 23 3.19 3.03 -12.26
CA LEU A 23 2.14 3.80 -12.94
C LEU A 23 2.55 5.26 -13.16
N ILE A 24 3.21 5.88 -12.18
CA ILE A 24 3.60 7.29 -12.26
C ILE A 24 4.66 7.56 -13.33
N LYS A 25 5.38 6.53 -13.80
CA LYS A 25 6.35 6.67 -14.90
C LYS A 25 5.69 7.14 -16.19
N ALA A 26 4.45 6.71 -16.45
CA ALA A 26 3.68 7.14 -17.62
C ALA A 26 3.37 8.65 -17.61
N PHE A 27 3.42 9.29 -16.43
CA PHE A 27 3.11 10.70 -16.23
C PHE A 27 4.37 11.54 -15.93
N SER A 28 5.56 11.02 -16.26
CA SER A 28 6.84 11.68 -15.99
C SER A 28 7.10 12.01 -14.51
N GLY A 29 6.42 11.34 -13.58
CA GLY A 29 6.66 11.48 -12.14
C GLY A 29 7.55 10.38 -11.59
N LYS A 30 7.84 10.44 -10.29
CA LYS A 30 8.80 9.54 -9.64
C LYS A 30 8.11 8.49 -8.75
N GLY A 31 8.43 7.22 -8.97
CA GLY A 31 7.91 6.10 -8.20
C GLY A 31 8.93 5.51 -7.22
N TYR A 32 8.49 5.16 -6.02
CA TYR A 32 9.29 4.50 -4.99
C TYR A 32 8.61 3.21 -4.51
N LEU A 33 9.38 2.17 -4.20
CA LEU A 33 8.92 0.94 -3.56
C LEU A 33 9.65 0.75 -2.24
N ILE A 34 8.91 0.70 -1.13
CA ILE A 34 9.46 0.62 0.22
C ILE A 34 8.92 -0.62 0.94
N GLY A 35 9.83 -1.46 1.43
CA GLY A 35 9.51 -2.67 2.18
C GLY A 35 9.78 -2.60 3.68
N THR A 36 10.33 -1.49 4.17
CA THR A 36 10.71 -1.32 5.58
C THR A 36 10.27 0.05 6.11
N PRO A 37 9.92 0.17 7.39
CA PRO A 37 9.55 1.46 7.99
C PRO A 37 10.64 2.53 7.83
N ASP A 38 11.90 2.16 8.05
CA ASP A 38 13.04 3.09 7.96
C ASP A 38 13.23 3.65 6.55
N GLY A 39 12.84 2.89 5.53
CA GLY A 39 12.94 3.29 4.12
C GLY A 39 11.99 4.41 3.71
N LEU A 40 10.99 4.76 4.53
CA LEU A 40 9.93 5.71 4.15
C LEU A 40 10.37 7.18 4.24
N LYS A 41 11.27 7.52 5.17
CA LYS A 41 11.59 8.92 5.49
C LYS A 41 12.28 9.65 4.33
N SER A 42 13.25 8.99 3.70
CA SER A 42 14.02 9.55 2.59
C SER A 42 13.17 9.90 1.35
N PRO A 43 12.38 8.96 0.77
CA PRO A 43 11.58 9.24 -0.42
C PRO A 43 10.47 10.27 -0.15
N LEU A 44 9.97 10.35 1.08
CA LEU A 44 9.02 11.39 1.49
C LEU A 44 9.67 12.78 1.49
N SER A 45 10.85 12.92 2.11
CA SER A 45 11.60 14.19 2.10
C SER A 45 11.97 14.61 0.67
N GLU A 46 12.40 13.64 -0.15
CA GLU A 46 12.78 13.88 -1.53
C GLU A 46 11.58 14.33 -2.39
N SER A 47 10.42 13.67 -2.26
CA SER A 47 9.24 14.00 -3.06
C SER A 47 8.72 15.41 -2.79
N PHE A 48 8.70 15.83 -1.52
CA PHE A 48 8.35 17.20 -1.14
C PHE A 48 9.36 18.22 -1.68
N SER A 49 10.66 17.92 -1.57
CA SER A 49 11.73 18.81 -2.06
C SER A 49 11.72 18.96 -3.58
N ALA A 50 11.43 17.87 -4.31
CA ALA A 50 11.42 17.85 -5.76
C ALA A 50 10.24 18.63 -6.38
N ARG A 51 9.17 18.88 -5.61
CA ARG A 51 7.93 19.55 -6.06
C ARG A 51 7.37 18.96 -7.36
N LYS A 52 7.47 17.64 -7.49
CA LYS A 52 6.99 16.86 -8.64
C LYS A 52 6.04 15.77 -8.16
N SER A 53 5.16 15.31 -9.04
CA SER A 53 4.27 14.19 -8.75
C SER A 53 5.09 12.93 -8.43
N ALA A 54 4.70 12.25 -7.35
CA ALA A 54 5.36 11.05 -6.89
C ALA A 54 4.37 10.03 -6.34
N ILE A 55 4.66 8.74 -6.51
CA ILE A 55 3.97 7.62 -5.87
C ILE A 55 4.96 6.88 -4.98
N ILE A 56 4.63 6.73 -3.70
CA ILE A 56 5.39 5.89 -2.76
C ILE A 56 4.55 4.64 -2.46
N ASN A 57 4.95 3.51 -3.02
CA ASN A 57 4.33 2.21 -2.78
C ASN A 57 4.95 1.56 -1.54
N VAL A 58 4.20 1.50 -0.44
CA VAL A 58 4.66 0.92 0.82
C VAL A 58 4.06 -0.48 0.96
N ILE A 59 4.92 -1.48 1.13
CA ILE A 59 4.49 -2.85 1.43
C ILE A 59 4.08 -2.89 2.89
N VAL A 60 2.82 -3.23 3.14
CA VAL A 60 2.26 -3.41 4.49
C VAL A 60 1.87 -4.87 4.65
N ASP A 61 2.07 -5.41 5.84
CA ASP A 61 1.56 -6.73 6.19
C ASP A 61 0.03 -6.74 6.09
N SER A 62 -0.51 -7.67 5.29
CA SER A 62 -1.94 -7.80 5.06
C SER A 62 -2.72 -8.15 6.33
N TYR A 63 -2.04 -8.66 7.37
CA TYR A 63 -2.62 -8.98 8.67
C TYR A 63 -2.43 -7.89 9.73
N ALA A 64 -1.73 -6.78 9.40
CA ALA A 64 -1.50 -5.70 10.35
C ALA A 64 -2.74 -4.82 10.62
N SER A 65 -3.86 -5.04 9.91
CA SER A 65 -5.07 -4.24 10.02
C SER A 65 -6.24 -5.01 10.64
N SER A 66 -7.08 -4.30 11.40
CA SER A 66 -8.45 -4.70 11.70
C SER A 66 -9.38 -4.13 10.61
N GLU A 67 -10.36 -4.91 10.12
CA GLU A 67 -11.20 -4.53 8.96
C GLU A 67 -11.93 -3.18 9.08
N SER A 68 -12.13 -2.69 10.31
CA SER A 68 -12.85 -1.45 10.61
C SER A 68 -11.95 -0.31 11.15
N GLY A 69 -10.65 -0.57 11.34
CA GLY A 69 -9.78 0.34 12.11
C GLY A 69 -10.37 0.69 13.49
N ARG A 70 -10.31 1.97 13.91
CA ARG A 70 -10.97 2.47 15.14
C ARG A 70 -12.40 2.96 14.86
N LEU A 71 -13.36 2.04 14.69
CA LEU A 71 -14.78 2.32 14.93
C LEU A 71 -15.16 1.77 16.30
N GLN A 72 -14.91 2.55 17.34
CA GLN A 72 -15.33 2.20 18.70
C GLN A 72 -16.62 2.95 18.97
N TYR A 73 -17.73 2.22 19.14
CA TYR A 73 -19.02 2.79 19.49
C TYR A 73 -18.88 3.53 20.83
N LYS A 74 -19.04 4.85 20.80
CA LYS A 74 -19.10 5.66 22.01
C LYS A 74 -20.55 5.66 22.47
N ASN A 75 -20.84 4.87 23.51
CA ASN A 75 -22.12 4.88 24.21
C ASN A 75 -22.29 6.18 25.01
#